data_AF-A0A562SVQ0-F1
#
_entry.id   AF-A0A562SVQ0-F1
#
_cell.length_a   1.000
_cell.length_b   1.000
_cell.length_c   1.000
_cell.angle_alpha   90.00
_cell.angle_beta   90.00
_cell.angle_gamma   90.00
#
_symmetry.space_group_name_H-M   'P 1'
#
loop_
_entity.id
_entity.type
_entity.pdbx_description
1 polymer ?
#
loop_
_entity_poly.entity_id
_entity_poly.type
_entity_poly.pdbx_seq_one_letter_code
_entity_poly.pdbx_strand_id
1 'polypeptide(L)'
;MKPLLTLVTILFLFLQSQAQEVTDTTIQHPATDTVLRIRNLNPYFTVHVDSSLSYKLEINKEQKNYYWYLKNSPVGLRINKDNGTLTFKAEKAYFLSGRLKYDVEYKVQLGVQSLDNPADKTDTLFTIVFFNTEIIQSKIRPSVSASITVDEGDTARISLNCENGNFPIEYINFESSLPIKPEYQISKCKDEFVWFVPYDFVKDNDSGKVKVVRLLFVGADKFRNKDTAVVRVVVRDAINYPLKKQEYDKLVTDYNRYIIQLKFTFRTLDRKIKKTRNSRVAFDMTSSSSALAGTILSTSKNEEQKNVGRVLPAVGVTLVPVKEAVSPNKVNDQNSVSLVRTSIRRLEYILQENGLLSEKDPDIVAKTAKMKADLKQIQQQLIDVPLDEINIDDPKEAAKYFESKKVNRKYRSRKN
;
A
#
# COMPACT_ATOMS: atom_id res chain seq x y z
N MET A 1 -8.18 5.80 -120.30
CA MET A 1 -7.54 6.91 -121.02
C MET A 1 -7.35 8.08 -120.06
N LYS A 2 -6.08 8.48 -119.84
CA LYS A 2 -5.59 9.79 -119.34
C LYS A 2 -6.09 10.22 -117.93
N PRO A 3 -5.45 9.77 -116.83
CA PRO A 3 -4.05 10.07 -116.56
C PRO A 3 -3.29 8.88 -115.94
N LEU A 4 -3.27 7.74 -116.64
CA LEU A 4 -2.37 6.62 -116.32
C LEU A 4 -0.89 6.97 -116.64
N LEU A 5 -0.64 8.15 -117.23
CA LEU A 5 0.67 8.66 -117.63
C LEU A 5 1.35 9.52 -116.56
N THR A 6 0.62 9.96 -115.52
CA THR A 6 1.16 10.76 -114.40
C THR A 6 1.62 9.90 -113.22
N LEU A 7 1.25 8.62 -113.18
CA LEU A 7 1.63 7.68 -112.12
C LEU A 7 2.98 6.99 -112.40
N VAL A 8 3.43 6.97 -113.66
CA VAL A 8 4.71 6.37 -114.08
C VAL A 8 5.88 7.36 -113.96
N THR A 9 5.61 8.67 -114.03
CA THR A 9 6.62 9.72 -113.79
C THR A 9 6.89 9.98 -112.31
N ILE A 10 5.95 9.65 -111.41
CA ILE A 10 6.14 9.72 -109.96
C ILE A 10 6.94 8.51 -109.43
N LEU A 11 6.89 7.37 -110.14
CA LEU A 11 7.68 6.18 -109.78
C LEU A 11 9.15 6.27 -110.22
N PHE A 12 9.48 7.10 -111.21
CA PHE A 12 10.86 7.31 -111.68
C PHE A 12 11.61 8.43 -110.94
N LEU A 13 10.93 9.25 -110.14
CA LEU A 13 11.56 10.24 -109.24
C LEU A 13 11.91 9.66 -107.85
N PHE A 14 11.50 8.42 -107.56
CA PHE A 14 11.83 7.71 -106.32
C PHE A 14 13.03 6.75 -106.44
N LEU A 15 13.71 6.72 -107.59
CA LEU A 15 14.78 5.74 -107.89
C LEU A 15 16.10 6.34 -108.37
N GLN A 16 16.35 7.63 -108.10
CA GLN A 16 17.72 8.15 -108.14
C GLN A 16 18.41 7.95 -106.79
N SER A 17 19.09 6.80 -106.70
CA SER A 17 20.50 6.73 -106.33
C SER A 17 20.97 7.77 -105.29
N GLN A 18 20.75 7.49 -104.01
CA GLN A 18 21.70 7.91 -102.98
C GLN A 18 22.92 6.99 -103.11
N ALA A 19 23.88 7.41 -103.92
CA ALA A 19 25.21 6.83 -103.87
C ALA A 19 25.77 7.10 -102.47
N GLN A 20 26.02 6.03 -101.73
CA GLN A 20 26.60 6.06 -100.41
C GLN A 20 28.08 6.44 -100.57
N GLU A 21 28.39 7.73 -100.50
CA GLU A 21 29.77 8.17 -100.24
C GLU A 21 30.14 7.65 -98.86
N VAL A 22 30.98 6.61 -98.85
CA VAL A 22 31.70 6.15 -97.67
C VAL A 22 32.63 7.28 -97.26
N THR A 23 32.13 8.16 -96.41
CA THR A 23 32.94 9.12 -95.68
C THR A 23 33.55 8.41 -94.48
N ASP A 24 34.85 8.65 -94.33
CA ASP A 24 35.79 7.96 -93.46
C ASP A 24 35.26 7.59 -92.07
N THR A 25 35.72 6.43 -91.60
CA THR A 25 35.67 5.99 -90.20
C THR A 25 36.42 7.00 -89.32
N THR A 26 35.73 8.07 -88.94
CA THR A 26 36.13 8.88 -87.79
C THR A 26 35.88 8.03 -86.56
N ILE A 27 36.97 7.71 -85.86
CA ILE A 27 36.92 7.14 -84.51
C ILE A 27 36.09 8.11 -83.68
N GLN A 28 34.86 7.73 -83.33
CA GLN A 28 34.06 8.48 -82.37
C GLN A 28 34.82 8.42 -81.04
N HIS A 29 35.55 9.49 -80.71
CA HIS A 29 35.95 9.75 -79.34
C HIS A 29 34.67 9.69 -78.49
N PRO A 30 34.66 8.96 -77.35
CA PRO A 30 33.50 8.94 -76.49
C PRO A 30 33.13 10.38 -76.15
N ALA A 31 31.87 10.74 -76.37
CA ALA A 31 31.36 12.10 -76.18
C ALA A 31 31.92 12.67 -74.87
N THR A 32 32.79 13.67 -74.97
CA THR A 32 33.36 14.37 -73.82
C THR A 32 32.19 14.92 -73.03
N ASP A 33 31.96 14.35 -71.86
CA ASP A 33 30.83 14.70 -71.02
C ASP A 33 30.93 16.17 -70.62
N THR A 34 30.02 16.98 -71.15
CA THR A 34 30.13 18.45 -71.12
C THR A 34 29.73 19.03 -69.77
N VAL A 35 28.91 18.30 -69.00
CA VAL A 35 28.34 18.77 -67.73
C VAL A 35 29.16 18.24 -66.54
N LEU A 36 29.54 19.14 -65.62
CA LEU A 36 30.22 18.77 -64.39
C LEU A 36 29.29 17.90 -63.51
N ARG A 37 29.76 16.71 -63.14
CA ARG A 37 29.05 15.79 -62.22
C ARG A 37 30.00 15.03 -61.32
N ILE A 38 29.51 14.70 -60.13
CA ILE A 38 30.19 13.84 -59.16
C ILE A 38 29.82 12.39 -59.49
N ARG A 39 30.81 11.52 -59.69
CA ARG A 39 30.61 10.14 -60.16
C ARG A 39 30.21 9.18 -59.05
N ASN A 40 30.77 9.37 -57.87
CA ASN A 40 30.68 8.43 -56.76
C ASN A 40 30.12 9.12 -55.49
N LEU A 41 28.94 9.73 -55.56
CA LEU A 41 28.30 10.26 -54.35
C LEU A 41 27.36 9.21 -53.76
N ASN A 42 27.63 8.77 -52.54
CA ASN A 42 26.63 8.06 -51.75
C ASN A 42 25.69 9.08 -51.08
N PRO A 43 24.37 9.05 -51.33
CA PRO A 43 23.43 9.97 -50.72
C PRO A 43 23.29 9.80 -49.21
N TYR A 44 23.63 8.64 -48.64
CA TYR A 44 23.47 8.34 -47.21
C TYR A 44 24.71 7.71 -46.60
N PHE A 45 25.28 8.37 -45.59
CA PHE A 45 26.38 7.86 -44.78
C PHE A 45 25.89 7.55 -43.36
N THR A 46 26.15 6.33 -42.89
CA THR A 46 25.95 5.95 -41.49
C THR A 46 27.31 5.74 -40.85
N VAL A 47 27.60 6.47 -39.78
CA VAL A 47 28.92 6.43 -39.13
C VAL A 47 28.72 6.11 -37.65
N HIS A 48 29.43 5.08 -37.19
CA HIS A 48 29.48 4.75 -35.77
C HIS A 48 30.31 5.79 -35.00
N VAL A 49 29.95 6.04 -33.74
CA VAL A 49 30.56 7.08 -32.87
C VAL A 49 32.06 6.88 -32.61
N ASP A 50 32.54 5.64 -32.73
CA ASP A 50 33.95 5.28 -32.54
C ASP A 50 34.71 5.09 -33.85
N SER A 51 34.07 5.39 -34.99
CA SER A 51 34.62 5.17 -36.32
C SER A 51 35.01 6.48 -37.01
N SER A 52 36.04 6.40 -37.84
CA SER A 52 36.40 7.48 -38.77
C SER A 52 35.88 7.16 -40.17
N LEU A 53 35.25 8.14 -40.82
CA LEU A 53 34.91 8.09 -42.24
C LEU A 53 36.03 8.75 -43.05
N SER A 54 36.53 8.05 -44.06
CA SER A 54 37.38 8.63 -45.10
C SER A 54 36.83 8.19 -46.46
N TYR A 55 36.37 9.15 -47.26
CA TYR A 55 35.71 8.91 -48.53
C TYR A 55 36.27 9.85 -49.60
N LYS A 56 36.83 9.30 -50.68
CA LYS A 56 37.38 10.10 -51.78
C LYS A 56 36.31 10.32 -52.85
N LEU A 57 35.94 11.57 -53.06
CA LEU A 57 35.00 11.96 -54.11
C LEU A 57 35.73 12.14 -55.45
N GLU A 58 35.08 11.74 -56.52
CA GLU A 58 35.59 11.77 -57.89
C GLU A 58 34.61 12.53 -58.78
N ILE A 59 35.16 13.48 -59.56
CA ILE A 59 34.43 14.16 -60.63
C ILE A 59 34.75 13.52 -61.97
N ASN A 60 33.96 13.88 -62.97
CA ASN A 60 34.15 13.42 -64.34
C ASN A 60 35.22 14.18 -65.15
N LYS A 61 35.71 15.32 -64.62
CA LYS A 61 36.73 16.16 -65.25
C LYS A 61 38.06 16.06 -64.48
N GLU A 62 39.12 16.70 -64.98
CA GLU A 62 40.40 16.73 -64.28
C GLU A 62 40.33 17.53 -62.97
N GLN A 63 40.64 16.87 -61.85
CA GLN A 63 40.50 17.42 -60.51
C GLN A 63 41.33 18.69 -60.24
N LYS A 64 42.40 18.94 -61.00
CA LYS A 64 43.33 20.07 -60.78
C LYS A 64 42.68 21.45 -60.94
N ASN A 65 41.65 21.55 -61.78
CA ASN A 65 41.02 22.83 -62.12
C ASN A 65 39.74 23.08 -61.31
N TYR A 66 39.45 22.21 -60.33
CA TYR A 66 38.23 22.23 -59.55
C TYR A 66 38.55 22.14 -58.07
N TYR A 67 37.81 22.89 -57.26
CA TYR A 67 37.92 22.82 -55.80
C TYR A 67 36.61 22.37 -55.16
N TRP A 68 36.74 21.66 -54.04
CA TRP A 68 35.62 21.14 -53.27
C TRP A 68 35.26 22.06 -52.11
N TYR A 69 33.97 22.17 -51.80
CA TYR A 69 33.49 22.85 -50.61
C TYR A 69 32.32 22.12 -49.95
N LEU A 70 32.16 22.38 -48.65
CA LEU A 70 31.01 21.94 -47.86
C LEU A 70 30.26 23.16 -47.33
N LYS A 71 28.93 23.04 -47.27
CA LYS A 71 28.04 23.96 -46.57
C LYS A 71 27.17 23.16 -45.60
N ASN A 72 26.82 23.77 -44.46
CA ASN A 72 26.05 23.12 -43.39
C ASN A 72 26.67 21.79 -42.90
N SER A 73 28.01 21.73 -42.84
CA SER A 73 28.69 20.53 -42.35
C SER A 73 28.58 20.41 -40.81
N PRO A 74 28.29 19.22 -40.28
CA PRO A 74 28.36 18.98 -38.83
C PRO A 74 29.79 19.16 -38.31
N VAL A 75 29.90 19.45 -37.02
CA VAL A 75 31.20 19.63 -36.35
C VAL A 75 32.06 18.38 -36.52
N GLY A 76 33.30 18.57 -37.00
CA GLY A 76 34.25 17.47 -37.24
C GLY A 76 34.28 16.93 -38.67
N LEU A 77 33.32 17.32 -39.52
CA LEU A 77 33.32 16.96 -40.95
C LEU A 77 34.17 17.95 -41.75
N ARG A 78 35.17 17.43 -42.46
CA ARG A 78 36.10 18.22 -43.27
C ARG A 78 36.25 17.61 -44.65
N ILE A 79 36.36 18.47 -45.66
CA ILE A 79 36.76 18.07 -47.01
C ILE A 79 38.11 18.69 -47.33
N ASN A 80 38.99 17.92 -47.93
CA ASN A 80 40.17 18.49 -48.56
C ASN A 80 39.77 19.08 -49.91
N LYS A 81 40.02 20.39 -50.06
CA LYS A 81 39.55 21.21 -51.19
C LYS A 81 40.15 20.78 -52.52
N ASP A 82 41.37 20.24 -52.51
CA ASP A 82 42.13 19.98 -53.73
C ASP A 82 41.90 18.56 -54.26
N ASN A 83 41.73 17.59 -53.35
CA ASN A 83 41.66 16.17 -53.71
C ASN A 83 40.28 15.53 -53.48
N GLY A 84 39.31 16.26 -52.94
CA GLY A 84 37.95 15.77 -52.70
C GLY A 84 37.82 14.71 -51.62
N THR A 85 38.82 14.54 -50.76
CA THR A 85 38.75 13.56 -49.67
C THR A 85 37.93 14.10 -48.52
N LEU A 86 36.75 13.52 -48.33
CA LEU A 86 35.88 13.74 -47.19
C LEU A 86 36.41 12.94 -46.00
N THR A 87 36.63 13.63 -44.88
CA THR A 87 37.11 13.05 -43.64
C THR A 87 36.20 13.46 -42.49
N PHE A 88 35.81 12.47 -41.69
CA PHE A 88 35.10 12.70 -40.44
C PHE A 88 35.68 11.79 -39.39
N LYS A 89 36.02 12.37 -38.25
CA LYS A 89 36.41 11.61 -37.06
C LYS A 89 35.33 11.81 -36.01
N ALA A 90 34.58 10.76 -35.74
CA ALA A 90 33.60 10.77 -34.67
C ALA A 90 34.35 10.78 -33.32
N GLU A 91 34.30 11.88 -32.60
CA GLU A 91 34.86 11.97 -31.25
C GLU A 91 33.72 12.05 -30.22
N LYS A 92 33.73 11.17 -29.21
CA LYS A 92 32.71 11.14 -28.13
C LYS A 92 32.50 12.51 -27.48
N ALA A 93 33.55 13.32 -27.40
CA ALA A 93 33.49 14.67 -26.85
C ALA A 93 32.46 15.58 -27.55
N TYR A 94 32.28 15.46 -28.88
CA TYR A 94 31.32 16.26 -29.62
C TYR A 94 29.86 15.91 -29.29
N PHE A 95 29.60 14.65 -28.95
CA PHE A 95 28.29 14.17 -28.52
C PHE A 95 28.01 14.52 -27.06
N LEU A 96 29.00 14.38 -26.17
CA LEU A 96 28.89 14.79 -24.76
C LEU A 96 28.67 16.30 -24.61
N SER A 97 29.26 17.12 -25.49
CA SER A 97 29.04 18.57 -25.50
C SER A 97 27.70 18.99 -26.13
N GLY A 98 26.91 18.02 -26.63
CA GLY A 98 25.62 18.27 -27.30
C GLY A 98 25.71 18.96 -28.68
N ARG A 99 26.92 19.05 -29.26
CA ARG A 99 27.13 19.66 -30.59
C ARG A 99 26.74 18.71 -31.71
N LEU A 100 26.88 17.40 -31.48
CA LEU A 100 26.33 16.32 -32.30
C LEU A 100 25.32 15.52 -31.48
N LYS A 101 24.33 14.94 -32.16
CA LYS A 101 23.27 14.10 -31.60
C LYS A 101 23.26 12.74 -32.31
N TYR A 102 22.93 11.70 -31.57
CA TYR A 102 22.73 10.37 -32.13
C TYR A 102 21.39 10.28 -32.87
N ASP A 103 21.34 9.47 -33.91
CA ASP A 103 20.16 9.14 -34.72
C ASP A 103 19.44 10.38 -35.30
N VAL A 104 20.19 11.47 -35.49
CA VAL A 104 19.73 12.68 -36.17
C VAL A 104 20.34 12.74 -37.56
N GLU A 105 19.48 13.04 -38.54
CA GLU A 105 19.89 13.24 -39.93
C GLU A 105 20.52 14.63 -40.13
N TYR A 106 21.81 14.64 -40.49
CA TYR A 106 22.51 15.86 -40.87
C TYR A 106 22.59 15.97 -42.39
N LYS A 107 21.85 16.92 -42.95
CA LYS A 107 21.87 17.22 -44.40
C LYS A 107 23.03 18.15 -44.72
N VAL A 108 24.03 17.63 -45.42
CA VAL A 108 25.24 18.36 -45.80
C VAL A 108 25.18 18.71 -47.27
N GLN A 109 25.45 19.96 -47.59
CA GLN A 109 25.60 20.43 -48.96
C GLN A 109 27.06 20.27 -49.39
N LEU A 110 27.26 19.51 -50.47
CA LEU A 110 28.55 19.23 -51.08
C LEU A 110 28.57 19.84 -52.47
N GLY A 111 29.56 20.69 -52.74
CA GLY A 111 29.70 21.30 -54.05
C GLY A 111 31.11 21.20 -54.61
N VAL A 112 31.18 21.25 -55.93
CA VAL A 112 32.41 21.40 -56.72
C VAL A 112 32.26 22.60 -57.62
N GLN A 113 33.29 23.43 -57.68
CA GLN A 113 33.32 24.58 -58.57
C GLN A 113 34.67 24.66 -59.29
N SER A 114 34.64 25.09 -60.56
CA SER A 114 35.85 25.37 -61.33
C SER A 114 36.57 26.62 -60.81
N LEU A 115 37.90 26.61 -60.87
CA LEU A 115 38.74 27.76 -60.55
C LEU A 115 38.69 28.84 -61.63
N ASP A 116 38.56 28.45 -62.89
CA ASP A 116 38.62 29.37 -64.04
C ASP A 116 37.24 29.96 -64.38
N ASN A 117 36.18 29.17 -64.25
CA ASN A 117 34.82 29.59 -64.56
C ASN A 117 33.86 29.38 -63.38
N PRO A 118 33.41 30.43 -62.68
CA PRO A 118 32.54 30.29 -61.53
C PRO A 118 31.13 29.76 -61.88
N ALA A 119 30.72 29.82 -63.15
CA ALA A 119 29.44 29.29 -63.61
C ALA A 119 29.45 27.75 -63.74
N ASP A 120 30.62 27.12 -63.92
CA ASP A 120 30.76 25.66 -63.96
C ASP A 120 30.86 25.12 -62.51
N LYS A 121 29.69 24.98 -61.88
CA LYS A 121 29.53 24.46 -60.52
C LYS A 121 28.45 23.40 -60.44
N THR A 122 28.63 22.45 -59.54
CA THR A 122 27.67 21.40 -59.25
C THR A 122 27.48 21.29 -57.74
N ASP A 123 26.26 21.58 -57.28
CA ASP A 123 25.85 21.48 -55.88
C ASP A 123 25.00 20.21 -55.68
N THR A 124 25.37 19.40 -54.70
CA THR A 124 24.70 18.14 -54.32
C THR A 124 24.47 18.09 -52.81
N LEU A 125 23.65 17.14 -52.37
CA LEU A 125 23.29 16.94 -50.98
C LEU A 125 23.53 15.48 -50.60
N PHE A 126 24.05 15.26 -49.40
CA PHE A 126 24.05 13.94 -48.78
C PHE A 126 23.64 14.06 -47.32
N THR A 127 23.15 12.96 -46.77
CA THR A 127 22.75 12.87 -45.36
C THR A 127 23.76 12.00 -44.61
N ILE A 128 24.21 12.46 -43.45
CA ILE A 128 25.03 11.68 -42.54
C ILE A 128 24.28 11.47 -41.21
N VAL A 129 24.27 10.23 -40.73
CA VAL A 129 23.64 9.84 -39.44
C VAL A 129 24.70 9.19 -38.57
N PHE A 130 24.75 9.59 -37.30
CA PHE A 130 25.62 9.01 -36.30
C PHE A 130 24.83 8.11 -35.36
N PHE A 131 25.22 6.85 -35.24
CA PHE A 131 24.55 5.89 -34.37
C PHE A 131 25.50 5.36 -33.30
N ASN A 132 24.95 5.11 -32.10
CA ASN A 132 25.68 4.52 -30.99
C ASN A 132 25.26 3.06 -30.79
N THR A 133 26.20 2.17 -30.48
CA THR A 133 25.92 0.77 -30.11
C THR A 133 25.94 0.52 -28.61
N GLU A 134 26.32 1.53 -27.80
CA GLU A 134 26.33 1.42 -26.34
C GLU A 134 24.90 1.38 -25.80
N ILE A 135 24.53 0.27 -25.16
CA ILE A 135 23.20 0.08 -24.57
C ILE A 135 23.17 0.77 -23.20
N ILE A 136 22.56 1.96 -23.15
CA ILE A 136 22.23 2.61 -21.88
C ILE A 136 20.90 1.99 -21.39
N GLN A 137 20.98 1.21 -20.31
CA GLN A 137 19.82 0.58 -19.69
C GLN A 137 18.94 1.64 -19.02
N SER A 138 17.63 1.59 -19.32
CA SER A 138 16.65 2.39 -18.59
C SER A 138 16.51 1.87 -17.16
N LYS A 139 16.38 2.80 -16.20
CA LYS A 139 16.27 2.47 -14.78
C LYS A 139 14.96 2.97 -14.18
N ILE A 140 14.35 2.16 -13.33
CA ILE A 140 13.25 2.57 -12.48
C ILE A 140 13.81 3.33 -11.28
N ARG A 141 13.29 4.53 -11.08
CA ARG A 141 13.61 5.40 -9.96
C ARG A 141 12.33 5.73 -9.20
N PRO A 142 12.03 4.99 -8.12
CA PRO A 142 10.98 5.39 -7.19
C PRO A 142 11.26 6.79 -6.64
N SER A 143 10.21 7.58 -6.38
CA SER A 143 10.36 8.92 -5.81
C SER A 143 10.89 8.91 -4.37
N VAL A 144 10.71 7.78 -3.69
CA VAL A 144 11.19 7.58 -2.34
C VAL A 144 12.58 6.97 -2.34
N SER A 145 13.34 7.27 -1.28
CA SER A 145 14.63 6.58 -1.05
C SER A 145 14.42 5.08 -0.84
N ALA A 146 15.50 4.30 -0.82
CA ALA A 146 15.46 2.85 -0.67
C ALA A 146 14.60 2.35 0.51
N SER A 147 14.33 3.19 1.52
CA SER A 147 13.36 2.91 2.56
C SER A 147 12.40 4.06 2.86
N ILE A 148 11.17 3.72 3.23
CA ILE A 148 10.18 4.64 3.78
C ILE A 148 9.62 4.10 5.09
N THR A 149 9.29 4.98 6.02
CA THR A 149 8.58 4.65 7.27
C THR A 149 7.16 5.15 7.19
N VAL A 150 6.20 4.27 7.44
CA VAL A 150 4.75 4.57 7.40
C VAL A 150 4.12 4.00 8.66
N ASP A 151 3.13 4.69 9.21
CA ASP A 151 2.41 4.23 10.39
C ASP A 151 1.13 3.47 9.96
N GLU A 152 0.66 2.54 10.80
CA GLU A 152 -0.62 1.87 10.54
C GLU A 152 -1.79 2.85 10.39
N GLY A 153 -2.67 2.58 9.44
CA GLY A 153 -3.79 3.45 9.12
C GLY A 153 -3.45 4.64 8.21
N ASP A 154 -2.18 4.82 7.85
CA ASP A 154 -1.76 5.79 6.84
C ASP A 154 -1.59 5.13 5.45
N THR A 155 -1.50 5.96 4.42
CA THR A 155 -1.31 5.54 3.02
C THR A 155 0.14 5.69 2.59
N ALA A 156 0.76 4.58 2.17
CA ALA A 156 2.04 4.61 1.51
C ALA A 156 1.85 5.03 0.04
N ARG A 157 2.45 6.16 -0.34
CA ARG A 157 2.41 6.69 -1.72
C ARG A 157 3.81 6.73 -2.31
N ILE A 158 4.01 6.05 -3.44
CA ILE A 158 5.30 5.99 -4.13
C ILE A 158 5.04 6.21 -5.62
N SER A 159 5.52 7.32 -6.16
CA SER A 159 5.52 7.56 -7.61
C SER A 159 6.72 6.89 -8.26
N LEU A 160 6.47 6.19 -9.38
CA LEU A 160 7.52 5.48 -10.13
C LEU A 160 7.98 6.34 -11.30
N ASN A 161 9.15 6.95 -11.18
CA ASN A 161 9.79 7.63 -12.29
C ASN A 161 10.70 6.66 -13.04
N CYS A 162 10.89 6.87 -14.34
CA CYS A 162 11.80 6.09 -15.15
C CYS A 162 12.84 7.02 -15.75
N GLU A 163 14.10 6.66 -15.60
CA GLU A 163 15.20 7.27 -16.33
C GLU A 163 15.30 6.59 -17.68
N ASN A 164 15.00 7.34 -18.74
CA ASN A 164 15.01 6.82 -20.10
C ASN A 164 16.46 6.70 -20.58
N GLY A 165 16.92 5.47 -20.77
CA GLY A 165 18.09 5.15 -21.56
C GLY A 165 17.77 5.11 -23.06
N ASN A 166 18.49 4.28 -23.81
CA ASN A 166 18.25 4.14 -25.25
C ASN A 166 16.92 3.44 -25.56
N PHE A 167 16.44 2.59 -24.65
CA PHE A 167 15.20 1.83 -24.81
C PHE A 167 14.27 2.07 -23.62
N PRO A 168 13.10 2.70 -23.81
CA PRO A 168 12.18 2.97 -22.72
C PRO A 168 11.58 1.68 -22.14
N ILE A 169 11.20 1.73 -20.87
CA ILE A 169 10.49 0.64 -20.18
C ILE A 169 9.06 0.61 -20.69
N GLU A 170 8.61 -0.54 -21.20
CA GLU A 170 7.25 -0.70 -21.76
C GLU A 170 6.24 -1.14 -20.71
N TYR A 171 6.63 -2.05 -19.83
CA TYR A 171 5.77 -2.55 -18.75
C TYR A 171 6.53 -2.70 -17.44
N ILE A 172 5.81 -2.49 -16.35
CA ILE A 172 6.29 -2.66 -14.98
C ILE A 172 5.41 -3.68 -14.27
N ASN A 173 6.04 -4.67 -13.66
CA ASN A 173 5.39 -5.64 -12.79
C ASN A 173 5.74 -5.33 -11.33
N PHE A 174 4.77 -5.54 -10.45
CA PHE A 174 4.91 -5.34 -9.02
C PHE A 174 4.90 -6.68 -8.27
N GLU A 175 5.89 -6.87 -7.41
CA GLU A 175 5.97 -7.99 -6.48
C GLU A 175 6.21 -7.47 -5.06
N SER A 176 5.68 -8.17 -4.07
CA SER A 176 5.88 -7.80 -2.66
C SER A 176 6.18 -9.03 -1.83
N SER A 177 7.00 -8.85 -0.79
CA SER A 177 7.39 -9.95 0.12
C SER A 177 6.22 -10.49 0.94
N LEU A 178 5.15 -9.72 1.07
CA LEU A 178 3.91 -10.09 1.73
C LEU A 178 2.76 -9.80 0.77
N PRO A 179 1.68 -10.60 0.77
CA PRO A 179 0.57 -10.40 -0.15
C PRO A 179 -0.13 -9.07 0.17
N ILE A 180 0.17 -8.05 -0.63
CA ILE A 180 -0.39 -6.72 -0.52
C ILE A 180 -1.18 -6.43 -1.79
N LYS A 181 -2.37 -5.86 -1.59
CA LYS A 181 -3.21 -5.38 -2.68
C LYS A 181 -3.05 -3.86 -2.80
N PRO A 182 -2.37 -3.35 -3.83
CA PRO A 182 -2.39 -1.93 -4.12
C PRO A 182 -3.80 -1.48 -4.54
N GLU A 183 -4.08 -0.19 -4.39
CA GLU A 183 -5.36 0.40 -4.81
C GLU A 183 -5.48 0.43 -6.34
N TYR A 184 -4.37 0.72 -7.03
CA TYR A 184 -4.27 0.80 -8.48
C TYR A 184 -3.24 -0.20 -9.02
N GLN A 185 -3.48 -0.71 -10.23
CA GLN A 185 -2.52 -1.57 -10.92
C GLN A 185 -1.40 -0.70 -11.52
N ILE A 186 -0.16 -1.05 -11.19
CA ILE A 186 1.03 -0.44 -11.78
C ILE A 186 1.33 -1.15 -13.09
N SER A 187 1.47 -0.40 -14.18
CA SER A 187 1.84 -0.96 -15.47
C SER A 187 2.83 -0.12 -16.25
N LYS A 188 2.84 1.21 -16.03
CA LYS A 188 3.64 2.16 -16.79
C LYS A 188 4.48 3.04 -15.88
N CYS A 189 5.49 3.64 -16.48
CA CYS A 189 6.24 4.73 -15.86
C CYS A 189 5.31 5.93 -15.59
N LYS A 190 5.53 6.61 -14.46
CA LYS A 190 4.70 7.68 -13.88
C LYS A 190 3.41 7.22 -13.18
N ASP A 191 3.17 5.91 -13.11
CA ASP A 191 2.12 5.40 -12.25
C ASP A 191 2.51 5.58 -10.77
N GLU A 192 1.50 5.73 -9.91
CA GLU A 192 1.66 5.83 -8.47
C GLU A 192 1.23 4.53 -7.78
N PHE A 193 2.12 3.99 -6.95
CA PHE A 193 1.77 2.96 -6.00
C PHE A 193 1.11 3.63 -4.80
N VAL A 194 -0.16 3.27 -4.56
CA VAL A 194 -0.92 3.67 -3.38
C VAL A 194 -1.34 2.40 -2.63
N TRP A 195 -0.93 2.32 -1.38
CA TRP A 195 -1.31 1.22 -0.49
C TRP A 195 -1.76 1.78 0.87
N PHE A 196 -3.00 1.47 1.23
CA PHE A 196 -3.52 1.72 2.57
C PHE A 196 -3.07 0.62 3.53
N VAL A 197 -2.32 0.99 4.57
CA VAL A 197 -1.84 0.05 5.57
C VAL A 197 -2.96 -0.21 6.58
N PRO A 198 -3.49 -1.44 6.69
CA PRO A 198 -4.51 -1.74 7.69
C PRO A 198 -3.93 -1.65 9.09
N TYR A 199 -4.78 -1.29 10.06
CA TYR A 199 -4.47 -1.46 11.48
C TYR A 199 -4.34 -2.94 11.84
N ASP A 200 -3.53 -3.29 12.84
CA ASP A 200 -3.20 -4.68 13.26
C ASP A 200 -2.34 -5.44 12.23
N PHE A 201 -1.54 -4.73 11.44
CA PHE A 201 -0.62 -5.31 10.48
C PHE A 201 0.68 -5.81 11.14
N VAL A 202 1.16 -5.02 12.11
CA VAL A 202 2.27 -5.28 13.01
C VAL A 202 1.73 -6.04 14.22
N LYS A 203 2.30 -7.22 14.49
CA LYS A 203 1.91 -8.01 15.66
C LYS A 203 2.85 -7.74 16.82
N ASP A 204 2.39 -8.01 18.04
CA ASP A 204 3.22 -7.89 19.25
C ASP A 204 4.47 -8.80 19.24
N ASN A 205 4.48 -9.83 18.40
CA ASN A 205 5.63 -10.72 18.21
C ASN A 205 6.73 -10.14 17.30
N ASP A 206 6.44 -9.06 16.57
CA ASP A 206 7.40 -8.45 15.64
C ASP A 206 8.42 -7.58 16.40
N SER A 207 9.71 -7.77 16.08
CA SER A 207 10.81 -7.08 16.75
C SER A 207 10.70 -5.56 16.64
N GLY A 208 10.55 -4.89 17.78
CA GLY A 208 10.53 -3.44 17.86
C GLY A 208 9.22 -2.79 17.43
N LYS A 209 8.09 -3.53 17.40
CA LYS A 209 6.77 -3.04 16.96
C LYS A 209 6.79 -2.44 15.55
N VAL A 210 7.60 -3.06 14.70
CA VAL A 210 7.80 -2.63 13.33
C VAL A 210 7.84 -3.85 12.43
N LYS A 211 7.18 -3.75 11.28
CA LYS A 211 7.18 -4.79 10.27
C LYS A 211 7.73 -4.27 8.96
N VAL A 212 8.65 -5.02 8.36
CA VAL A 212 9.33 -4.61 7.13
C VAL A 212 8.75 -5.35 5.94
N VAL A 213 8.27 -4.59 4.97
CA VAL A 213 7.80 -5.08 3.68
C VAL A 213 8.80 -4.69 2.61
N ARG A 214 9.15 -5.62 1.73
CA ARG A 214 9.96 -5.32 0.54
C ARG A 214 9.04 -5.29 -0.67
N LEU A 215 9.04 -4.16 -1.37
CA LEU A 215 8.36 -3.97 -2.65
C LEU A 215 9.40 -4.06 -3.75
N LEU A 216 9.14 -4.86 -4.77
CA LEU A 216 9.97 -5.03 -5.94
C LEU A 216 9.19 -4.54 -7.16
N PHE A 217 9.75 -3.55 -7.85
CA PHE A 217 9.23 -3.06 -9.11
C PHE A 217 10.16 -3.54 -10.22
N VAL A 218 9.66 -4.42 -11.08
CA VAL A 218 10.43 -5.02 -12.17
C VAL A 218 9.97 -4.41 -13.49
N GLY A 219 10.80 -3.56 -14.07
CA GLY A 219 10.58 -2.96 -15.38
C GLY A 219 11.23 -3.80 -16.46
N ALA A 220 10.55 -3.93 -17.60
CA ALA A 220 11.11 -4.59 -18.76
C ALA A 220 10.98 -3.72 -20.02
N ASP A 221 12.01 -3.77 -20.84
CA ASP A 221 12.03 -3.17 -22.17
C ASP A 221 11.52 -4.15 -23.24
N LYS A 222 11.43 -3.67 -24.47
CA LYS A 222 11.08 -4.47 -25.65
C LYS A 222 12.02 -5.67 -25.89
N PHE A 223 13.26 -5.57 -25.42
CA PHE A 223 14.30 -6.57 -25.57
C PHE A 223 14.37 -7.55 -24.39
N ARG A 224 13.43 -7.44 -23.43
CA ARG A 224 13.36 -8.23 -22.19
C ARG A 224 14.56 -8.03 -21.25
N ASN A 225 15.30 -6.93 -21.38
CA ASN A 225 16.21 -6.50 -20.32
C ASN A 225 15.37 -6.04 -19.15
N LYS A 226 15.73 -6.49 -17.95
CA LYS A 226 14.99 -6.22 -16.73
C LYS A 226 15.78 -5.30 -15.83
N ASP A 227 15.13 -4.27 -15.33
CA ASP A 227 15.60 -3.47 -14.22
C ASP A 227 14.70 -3.70 -13.01
N THR A 228 15.27 -3.77 -11.82
CA THR A 228 14.52 -4.04 -10.58
C THR A 228 14.83 -3.01 -9.52
N ALA A 229 13.83 -2.21 -9.15
CA ALA A 229 13.90 -1.29 -8.03
C ALA A 229 13.31 -1.94 -6.78
N VAL A 230 14.06 -1.95 -5.68
CA VAL A 230 13.60 -2.49 -4.39
C VAL A 230 13.35 -1.33 -3.43
N VAL A 231 12.13 -1.26 -2.88
CA VAL A 231 11.75 -0.29 -1.85
C VAL A 231 11.40 -1.03 -0.57
N ARG A 232 12.02 -0.63 0.54
CA ARG A 232 11.76 -1.16 1.88
C ARG A 232 10.74 -0.28 2.60
N VAL A 233 9.52 -0.76 2.76
CA VAL A 233 8.49 -0.09 3.56
C VAL A 233 8.57 -0.60 4.99
N VAL A 234 8.81 0.29 5.93
CA VAL A 234 8.92 0.02 7.36
C VAL A 234 7.64 0.50 8.00
N VAL A 235 6.74 -0.44 8.32
CA VAL A 235 5.44 -0.16 8.93
C VAL A 235 5.60 -0.13 10.45
N ARG A 236 5.19 0.97 11.09
CA ARG A 236 5.17 1.10 12.56
C ARG A 236 3.76 0.89 13.09
N ASP A 237 3.68 0.21 14.23
CA ASP A 237 2.44 0.09 15.00
C ASP A 237 1.85 1.48 15.33
N ALA A 238 0.55 1.63 15.12
CA ALA A 238 -0.18 2.85 15.44
C ALA A 238 -1.58 2.54 15.99
N ILE A 239 -2.03 3.41 16.91
CA ILE A 239 -3.30 3.20 17.61
C ILE A 239 -4.47 3.63 16.72
N ASN A 240 -5.42 2.72 16.48
CA ASN A 240 -6.71 3.03 15.87
C ASN A 240 -7.63 3.78 16.85
N TYR A 241 -7.47 5.11 16.94
CA TYR A 241 -8.23 5.94 17.89
C TYR A 241 -9.75 5.80 17.78
N PRO A 242 -10.39 5.85 16.60
CA PRO A 242 -11.85 5.70 16.50
C PRO A 242 -12.36 4.39 17.08
N LEU A 243 -11.68 3.28 16.79
CA LEU A 243 -12.06 1.96 17.31
C LEU A 243 -11.83 1.89 18.83
N LYS A 244 -10.68 2.39 19.32
CA LYS A 244 -10.36 2.39 20.75
C LYS A 244 -11.28 3.30 21.57
N LYS A 245 -11.72 4.42 21.01
CA LYS A 245 -12.74 5.28 21.62
C LYS A 245 -14.07 4.54 21.78
N GLN A 246 -14.53 3.85 20.73
CA GLN A 246 -15.74 3.04 20.82
C GLN A 246 -15.63 1.90 21.86
N GLU A 247 -14.48 1.25 21.95
CA GLU A 247 -14.22 0.25 23.01
C GLU A 247 -14.29 0.87 24.40
N TYR A 248 -13.69 2.06 24.59
CA TYR A 248 -13.72 2.79 25.86
C TYR A 248 -15.14 3.21 26.24
N ASP A 249 -15.91 3.79 25.32
CA ASP A 249 -17.28 4.27 25.60
C ASP A 249 -18.21 3.10 26.00
N LYS A 250 -18.05 1.94 25.35
CA LYS A 250 -18.74 0.70 25.75
C LYS A 250 -18.34 0.28 27.16
N LEU A 251 -17.05 0.28 27.46
CA LEU A 251 -16.54 -0.08 28.79
C LEU A 251 -17.08 0.86 29.88
N VAL A 252 -17.11 2.17 29.63
CA VAL A 252 -17.70 3.16 30.55
C VAL A 252 -19.19 2.90 30.77
N THR A 253 -19.92 2.56 29.72
CA THR A 253 -21.35 2.22 29.81
C THR A 253 -21.56 0.97 30.68
N ASP A 254 -20.75 -0.06 30.49
CA ASP A 254 -20.80 -1.29 31.29
C ASP A 254 -20.42 -1.05 32.76
N TYR A 255 -19.41 -0.21 33.00
CA TYR A 255 -19.04 0.25 34.33
C TYR A 255 -20.20 0.94 35.04
N ASN A 256 -20.85 1.89 34.37
CA ASN A 256 -21.98 2.62 34.93
C ASN A 256 -23.16 1.68 35.24
N ARG A 257 -23.46 0.75 34.33
CA ARG A 257 -24.48 -0.28 34.55
C ARG A 257 -24.16 -1.12 35.78
N TYR A 258 -22.92 -1.60 35.90
CA TYR A 258 -22.49 -2.42 37.03
C TYR A 258 -22.52 -1.64 38.36
N ILE A 259 -22.08 -0.38 38.36
CA ILE A 259 -22.17 0.50 39.55
C ILE A 259 -23.63 0.67 40.01
N ILE A 260 -24.57 0.86 39.07
CA ILE A 260 -26.00 0.99 39.39
C ILE A 260 -26.53 -0.31 40.00
N GLN A 261 -26.17 -1.46 39.42
CA GLN A 261 -26.54 -2.77 39.95
C GLN A 261 -25.98 -3.00 41.37
N LEU A 262 -24.73 -2.61 41.61
CA LEU A 262 -24.13 -2.66 42.94
C LEU A 262 -24.80 -1.70 43.94
N LYS A 263 -25.24 -0.51 43.50
CA LYS A 263 -26.01 0.41 44.35
C LYS A 263 -27.37 -0.17 44.74
N PHE A 264 -28.02 -0.90 43.83
CA PHE A 264 -29.29 -1.56 44.10
C PHE A 264 -29.12 -2.73 45.08
N THR A 265 -28.16 -3.63 44.83
CA THR A 265 -27.83 -4.73 45.75
C THR A 265 -27.40 -4.23 47.13
N PHE A 266 -26.64 -3.14 47.20
CA PHE A 266 -26.30 -2.49 48.47
C PHE A 266 -27.56 -2.09 49.26
N ARG A 267 -28.56 -1.52 48.58
CA ARG A 267 -29.83 -1.10 49.19
C ARG A 267 -30.66 -2.29 49.66
N THR A 268 -30.73 -3.37 48.88
CA THR A 268 -31.49 -4.58 49.26
C THR A 268 -30.83 -5.30 50.43
N LEU A 269 -29.51 -5.47 50.41
CA LEU A 269 -28.74 -6.07 51.50
C LEU A 269 -28.82 -5.23 52.79
N ASP A 270 -28.68 -3.90 52.73
CA ASP A 270 -28.84 -3.04 53.91
C ASP A 270 -30.27 -3.11 54.50
N ARG A 271 -31.29 -3.21 53.65
CA ARG A 271 -32.69 -3.42 54.09
C ARG A 271 -32.88 -4.79 54.73
N LYS A 272 -32.28 -5.86 54.17
CA LYS A 272 -32.31 -7.22 54.76
C LYS A 272 -31.69 -7.21 56.17
N ILE A 273 -30.53 -6.57 56.36
CA ILE A 273 -29.89 -6.44 57.69
C ILE A 273 -30.78 -5.72 58.71
N LYS A 274 -31.56 -4.72 58.29
CA LYS A 274 -32.50 -4.03 59.19
C LYS A 274 -33.65 -4.95 59.62
N LYS A 275 -34.13 -5.79 58.72
CA LYS A 275 -35.21 -6.76 58.99
C LYS A 275 -34.75 -7.91 59.89
N THR A 276 -33.52 -8.41 59.69
CA THR A 276 -32.94 -9.50 60.50
C THR A 276 -32.49 -9.06 61.90
N ARG A 277 -32.48 -7.75 62.20
CA ARG A 277 -32.07 -7.22 63.52
C ARG A 277 -32.84 -7.82 64.70
N ASN A 278 -34.07 -8.28 64.49
CA ASN A 278 -34.94 -8.87 65.52
C ASN A 278 -35.44 -10.28 65.17
N SER A 279 -34.87 -10.98 64.16
CA SER A 279 -35.24 -12.37 63.94
C SER A 279 -34.65 -13.22 65.06
N ARG A 280 -35.45 -13.50 66.08
CA ARG A 280 -35.20 -14.67 66.93
C ARG A 280 -35.09 -15.84 65.98
N VAL A 281 -34.01 -16.61 66.10
CA VAL A 281 -33.87 -17.92 65.46
C VAL A 281 -35.04 -18.75 66.00
N ALA A 282 -36.17 -18.74 65.29
CA ALA A 282 -37.24 -19.66 65.59
C ALA A 282 -36.70 -21.00 65.10
N PHE A 283 -36.29 -21.85 66.04
CA PHE A 283 -36.11 -23.26 65.75
C PHE A 283 -37.37 -23.73 65.02
N ASP A 284 -37.22 -24.17 63.79
CA ASP A 284 -38.29 -24.85 63.07
C ASP A 284 -38.49 -26.22 63.74
N MET A 285 -39.17 -26.21 64.89
CA MET A 285 -39.54 -27.40 65.66
C MET A 285 -40.56 -28.27 64.92
N THR A 286 -41.06 -27.87 63.75
CA THR A 286 -42.03 -28.62 62.96
C THR A 286 -41.42 -29.91 62.38
N SER A 287 -40.09 -29.91 62.15
CA SER A 287 -39.34 -31.12 61.76
C SER A 287 -38.99 -32.02 62.97
N SER A 288 -38.71 -31.43 64.13
CA SER A 288 -38.38 -32.19 65.35
C SER A 288 -39.60 -32.82 66.00
N SER A 289 -40.78 -32.19 65.89
CA SER A 289 -42.03 -32.70 66.47
C SER A 289 -42.57 -33.92 65.73
N SER A 290 -42.33 -34.02 64.42
CA SER A 290 -42.74 -35.18 63.61
C SER A 290 -41.90 -36.42 63.92
N ALA A 291 -40.60 -36.28 64.23
CA ALA A 291 -39.74 -37.40 64.64
C ALA A 291 -40.05 -37.92 66.06
N LEU A 292 -40.31 -37.01 67.01
CA LEU A 292 -40.71 -37.39 68.38
C LEU A 292 -42.12 -38.00 68.43
N ALA A 293 -43.07 -37.49 67.65
CA ALA A 293 -44.43 -38.04 67.58
C ALA A 293 -44.44 -39.47 67.02
N GLY A 294 -43.66 -39.76 65.98
CA GLY A 294 -43.51 -41.13 65.46
C GLY A 294 -42.93 -42.10 66.50
N THR A 295 -41.94 -41.65 67.27
CA THR A 295 -41.32 -42.47 68.32
C THR A 295 -42.26 -42.71 69.51
N ILE A 296 -42.99 -41.69 69.96
CA ILE A 296 -43.97 -41.79 71.05
C ILE A 296 -45.16 -42.69 70.64
N LEU A 297 -45.63 -42.60 69.39
CA LEU A 297 -46.70 -43.47 68.89
C LEU A 297 -46.23 -44.93 68.74
N SER A 298 -44.99 -45.15 68.31
CA SER A 298 -44.41 -46.51 68.21
C SER A 298 -44.10 -47.18 69.57
N THR A 299 -43.97 -46.39 70.64
CA THR A 299 -43.69 -46.85 72.02
C THR A 299 -44.90 -46.78 72.95
N SER A 300 -46.07 -46.35 72.44
CA SER A 300 -47.34 -46.33 73.15
C SER A 300 -47.77 -47.75 73.58
N LYS A 301 -48.43 -47.85 74.74
CA LYS A 301 -48.93 -49.11 75.31
C LYS A 301 -50.23 -49.60 74.65
N ASN A 302 -50.90 -48.78 73.84
CA ASN A 302 -52.10 -49.16 73.08
C ASN A 302 -51.73 -49.71 71.70
N GLU A 303 -52.24 -50.91 71.35
CA GLU A 303 -51.91 -51.60 70.09
C GLU A 303 -52.32 -50.83 68.83
N GLU A 304 -53.44 -50.09 68.85
CA GLU A 304 -53.89 -49.28 67.71
C GLU A 304 -52.94 -48.12 67.39
N GLN A 305 -52.44 -47.42 68.41
CA GLN A 305 -51.49 -46.30 68.24
C GLN A 305 -50.09 -46.79 67.82
N LYS A 306 -49.72 -47.99 68.30
CA LYS A 306 -48.48 -48.68 67.93
C LYS A 306 -48.46 -49.13 66.48
N ASN A 307 -49.62 -49.55 65.95
CA ASN A 307 -49.77 -49.87 64.53
C ASN A 307 -49.74 -48.61 63.65
N VAL A 308 -50.33 -47.49 64.07
CA VAL A 308 -50.18 -46.20 63.37
C VAL A 308 -48.71 -45.75 63.32
N GLY A 309 -47.96 -45.93 64.42
CA GLY A 309 -46.52 -45.67 64.46
C GLY A 309 -45.65 -46.63 63.64
N ARG A 310 -46.14 -47.85 63.34
CA ARG A 310 -45.46 -48.85 62.48
C ARG A 310 -45.78 -48.71 60.99
N VAL A 311 -46.95 -48.16 60.65
CA VAL A 311 -47.43 -48.02 59.26
C VAL A 311 -47.02 -46.67 58.64
N LEU A 312 -46.62 -45.68 59.44
CA LEU A 312 -45.86 -44.54 58.94
C LEU A 312 -44.47 -45.02 58.53
N PRO A 313 -44.13 -44.98 57.23
CA PRO A 313 -43.00 -45.72 56.70
C PRO A 313 -41.68 -45.15 57.18
N ALA A 314 -40.69 -46.05 57.17
CA ALA A 314 -39.26 -45.85 57.20
C ALA A 314 -38.77 -44.77 56.20
N VAL A 315 -39.10 -43.51 56.45
CA VAL A 315 -38.16 -42.43 56.15
C VAL A 315 -37.13 -42.57 57.24
N GLY A 316 -36.08 -43.35 56.96
CA GLY A 316 -34.83 -43.19 57.65
C GLY A 316 -34.46 -41.72 57.53
N VAL A 317 -34.81 -40.96 58.57
CA VAL A 317 -34.24 -39.64 58.82
C VAL A 317 -32.79 -39.97 59.15
N THR A 318 -32.01 -40.20 58.10
CA THR A 318 -30.58 -39.97 58.15
C THR A 318 -30.47 -38.61 58.81
N LEU A 319 -29.87 -38.59 59.99
CA LEU A 319 -29.30 -37.41 60.60
C LEU A 319 -28.19 -36.89 59.67
N VAL A 320 -28.52 -36.57 58.42
CA VAL A 320 -27.83 -35.49 57.74
C VAL A 320 -28.12 -34.33 58.67
N PRO A 321 -27.10 -33.75 59.33
CA PRO A 321 -27.34 -32.55 60.09
C PRO A 321 -27.99 -31.61 59.10
N VAL A 322 -29.29 -31.34 59.29
CA VAL A 322 -29.92 -30.19 58.66
C VAL A 322 -29.04 -29.08 59.16
N LYS A 323 -28.15 -28.58 58.29
CA LYS A 323 -27.52 -27.28 58.52
C LYS A 323 -28.70 -26.43 58.88
N GLU A 324 -28.78 -26.06 60.16
CA GLU A 324 -29.82 -25.19 60.66
C GLU A 324 -29.95 -24.10 59.62
N ALA A 325 -31.17 -23.67 59.29
CA ALA A 325 -31.34 -22.43 58.57
C ALA A 325 -30.81 -21.33 59.51
N VAL A 326 -29.49 -21.22 59.62
CA VAL A 326 -28.77 -20.29 60.46
C VAL A 326 -29.20 -18.96 59.87
N SER A 327 -29.98 -18.21 60.64
CA SER A 327 -30.30 -16.83 60.31
C SER A 327 -29.00 -16.15 59.89
N PRO A 328 -28.96 -15.45 58.73
CA PRO A 328 -27.74 -14.87 58.21
C PRO A 328 -26.93 -14.21 59.33
N ASN A 329 -25.66 -14.61 59.50
CA ASN A 329 -24.84 -14.02 60.55
C ASN A 329 -24.69 -12.53 60.21
N LYS A 330 -25.27 -11.68 61.05
CA LYS A 330 -25.30 -10.22 60.90
C LYS A 330 -23.91 -9.65 60.62
N VAL A 331 -22.86 -10.22 61.19
CA VAL A 331 -21.48 -9.76 60.97
C VAL A 331 -21.04 -10.04 59.53
N ASN A 332 -21.37 -11.21 58.99
CA ASN A 332 -21.04 -11.58 57.60
C ASN A 332 -21.80 -10.71 56.60
N ASP A 333 -23.10 -10.46 56.84
CA ASP A 333 -23.90 -9.56 55.99
C ASP A 333 -23.43 -8.10 56.09
N GLN A 334 -22.99 -7.65 57.27
CA GLN A 334 -22.42 -6.31 57.43
C GLN A 334 -21.09 -6.16 56.72
N ASN A 335 -20.25 -7.21 56.76
CA ASN A 335 -18.98 -7.25 56.07
C ASN A 335 -19.18 -7.27 54.54
N SER A 336 -20.13 -8.04 54.02
CA SER A 336 -20.47 -8.06 52.60
C SER A 336 -20.99 -6.70 52.12
N VAL A 337 -21.87 -6.04 52.89
CA VAL A 337 -22.36 -4.69 52.55
C VAL A 337 -21.26 -3.61 52.60
N SER A 338 -20.33 -3.72 53.56
CA SER A 338 -19.16 -2.84 53.62
C SER A 338 -18.22 -3.05 52.42
N LEU A 339 -18.03 -4.31 52.01
CA LEU A 339 -17.23 -4.69 50.85
C LEU A 339 -17.87 -4.21 49.53
N VAL A 340 -19.20 -4.32 49.38
CA VAL A 340 -19.93 -3.75 48.24
C VAL A 340 -19.75 -2.23 48.18
N ARG A 341 -19.88 -1.52 49.32
CA ARG A 341 -19.72 -0.06 49.36
C ARG A 341 -18.32 0.39 48.97
N THR A 342 -17.29 -0.26 49.51
CA THR A 342 -15.89 0.06 49.18
C THR A 342 -15.58 -0.22 47.71
N SER A 343 -16.12 -1.32 47.18
CA SER A 343 -16.03 -1.66 45.76
C SER A 343 -16.69 -0.62 44.85
N ILE A 344 -17.90 -0.15 45.18
CA ILE A 344 -18.58 0.94 44.45
C ILE A 344 -17.71 2.20 44.41
N ARG A 345 -17.17 2.62 45.57
CA ARG A 345 -16.32 3.82 45.64
C ARG A 345 -15.02 3.66 44.85
N ARG A 346 -14.44 2.46 44.85
CA ARG A 346 -13.27 2.14 44.04
C ARG A 346 -13.58 2.22 42.55
N LEU A 347 -14.72 1.67 42.10
CA LEU A 347 -15.16 1.76 40.69
C LEU A 347 -15.39 3.22 40.26
N GLU A 348 -16.03 4.04 41.09
CA GLU A 348 -16.23 5.47 40.83
C GLU A 348 -14.89 6.22 40.71
N TYR A 349 -13.94 5.93 41.60
CA TYR A 349 -12.60 6.53 41.56
C TYR A 349 -11.83 6.14 40.30
N ILE A 350 -11.85 4.86 39.92
CA ILE A 350 -11.17 4.35 38.72
C ILE A 350 -11.74 4.98 37.45
N LEU A 351 -13.07 5.13 37.37
CA LEU A 351 -13.72 5.77 36.24
C LEU A 351 -13.30 7.24 36.11
N GLN A 352 -13.19 7.95 37.23
CA GLN A 352 -12.75 9.34 37.25
C GLN A 352 -11.26 9.49 36.91
N GLU A 353 -10.40 8.62 37.44
CA GLU A 353 -8.95 8.64 37.20
C GLU A 353 -8.61 8.31 35.74
N ASN A 354 -9.30 7.35 35.14
CA ASN A 354 -9.04 6.89 33.78
C ASN A 354 -9.90 7.61 32.72
N GLY A 355 -10.44 8.77 33.06
CA GLY A 355 -11.14 9.64 32.10
C GLY A 355 -10.28 9.97 30.89
N LEU A 356 -10.88 9.93 29.70
CA LEU A 356 -10.23 10.45 28.49
C LEU A 356 -10.21 11.98 28.55
N LEU A 357 -9.03 12.57 28.36
CA LEU A 357 -8.85 14.03 28.28
C LEU A 357 -9.24 14.56 26.89
N SER A 358 -9.05 13.74 25.86
CA SER A 358 -9.31 14.05 24.46
C SER A 358 -9.69 12.79 23.68
N GLU A 359 -10.20 12.96 22.46
CA GLU A 359 -10.54 11.84 21.58
C GLU A 359 -9.31 11.08 21.07
N LYS A 360 -8.15 11.75 21.03
CA LYS A 360 -6.86 11.17 20.63
C LYS A 360 -5.90 11.11 21.81
N ASP A 361 -6.31 10.42 22.86
CA ASP A 361 -5.49 10.20 24.05
C ASP A 361 -4.50 9.03 23.80
N PRO A 362 -3.17 9.25 23.82
CA PRO A 362 -2.20 8.18 23.57
C PRO A 362 -2.28 7.06 24.60
N ASP A 363 -2.76 7.35 25.81
CA ASP A 363 -2.85 6.37 26.91
C ASP A 363 -4.17 5.59 26.91
N ILE A 364 -5.03 5.75 25.89
CA ILE A 364 -6.34 5.07 25.81
C ILE A 364 -6.22 3.55 25.96
N VAL A 365 -5.17 2.94 25.41
CA VAL A 365 -4.94 1.50 25.50
C VAL A 365 -4.58 1.08 26.93
N ALA A 366 -3.71 1.83 27.60
CA ALA A 366 -3.33 1.56 28.98
C ALA A 366 -4.50 1.77 29.95
N LYS A 367 -5.25 2.87 29.78
CA LYS A 367 -6.45 3.20 30.56
C LYS A 367 -7.54 2.14 30.42
N THR A 368 -7.87 1.74 29.19
CA THR A 368 -8.86 0.68 28.94
C THR A 368 -8.43 -0.67 29.51
N ALA A 369 -7.15 -1.03 29.40
CA ALA A 369 -6.62 -2.27 29.99
C ALA A 369 -6.69 -2.26 31.52
N LYS A 370 -6.29 -1.14 32.16
CA LYS A 370 -6.39 -0.96 33.63
C LYS A 370 -7.84 -1.09 34.10
N MET A 371 -8.77 -0.39 33.44
CA MET A 371 -10.20 -0.51 33.74
C MET A 371 -10.70 -1.95 33.58
N LYS A 372 -10.40 -2.65 32.49
CA LYS A 372 -10.81 -4.05 32.33
C LYS A 372 -10.26 -4.95 33.44
N ALA A 373 -9.00 -4.79 33.82
CA ALA A 373 -8.35 -5.58 34.87
C ALA A 373 -8.99 -5.32 36.25
N ASP A 374 -9.22 -4.05 36.59
CA ASP A 374 -9.84 -3.67 37.86
C ASP A 374 -11.31 -4.11 37.96
N LEU A 375 -12.09 -3.98 36.89
CA LEU A 375 -13.47 -4.44 36.85
C LEU A 375 -13.53 -5.95 37.10
N LYS A 376 -12.65 -6.72 36.44
CA LYS A 376 -12.54 -8.17 36.65
C LYS A 376 -12.15 -8.51 38.08
N GLN A 377 -11.20 -7.78 38.67
CA GLN A 377 -10.79 -7.96 40.06
C GLN A 377 -11.97 -7.74 41.02
N ILE A 378 -12.76 -6.68 40.81
CA ILE A 378 -13.89 -6.36 41.67
C ILE A 378 -15.04 -7.35 41.49
N GLN A 379 -15.31 -7.80 40.26
CA GLN A 379 -16.27 -8.88 40.00
C GLN A 379 -15.86 -10.17 40.70
N GLN A 380 -14.56 -10.52 40.70
CA GLN A 380 -14.07 -11.70 41.41
C GLN A 380 -14.20 -11.57 42.93
N GLN A 381 -13.98 -10.37 43.49
CA GLN A 381 -14.19 -10.10 44.93
C GLN A 381 -15.66 -10.17 45.34
N LEU A 382 -16.57 -9.91 44.41
CA LEU A 382 -18.02 -9.87 44.63
C LEU A 382 -18.74 -11.12 44.11
N ILE A 383 -18.01 -12.19 43.80
CA ILE A 383 -18.58 -13.40 43.21
C ILE A 383 -19.67 -14.04 44.07
N ASP A 384 -19.53 -13.95 45.40
CA ASP A 384 -20.48 -14.51 46.37
C ASP A 384 -21.65 -13.57 46.69
N VAL A 385 -21.65 -12.34 46.16
CA VAL A 385 -22.72 -11.37 46.40
C VAL A 385 -23.82 -11.56 45.35
N PRO A 386 -25.06 -11.89 45.75
CA PRO A 386 -26.15 -12.04 44.81
C PRO A 386 -26.42 -10.69 44.13
N LEU A 387 -26.28 -10.67 42.81
CA LEU A 387 -26.61 -9.51 42.02
C LEU A 387 -28.11 -9.53 41.74
N ASP A 388 -28.82 -8.55 42.28
CA ASP A 388 -30.23 -8.34 42.00
C ASP A 388 -30.39 -7.74 40.59
N GLU A 389 -31.48 -8.11 39.90
CA GLU A 389 -31.83 -7.55 38.60
C GLU A 389 -32.16 -6.05 38.73
N ILE A 390 -31.68 -5.25 37.77
CA ILE A 390 -31.92 -3.81 37.75
C ILE A 390 -33.42 -3.61 37.51
N ASN A 391 -34.14 -3.15 38.52
CA ASN A 391 -35.48 -2.64 38.28
C ASN A 391 -35.34 -1.27 37.60
N ILE A 392 -35.77 -1.17 36.34
CA ILE A 392 -35.49 -0.04 35.42
C ILE A 392 -36.01 1.31 35.97
N ASP A 393 -36.97 1.26 36.89
CA ASP A 393 -37.67 2.44 37.41
C ASP A 393 -36.93 3.21 38.51
N ASP A 394 -35.89 2.66 39.17
CA ASP A 394 -35.27 3.25 40.38
C ASP A 394 -33.72 3.44 40.37
N PRO A 395 -33.06 3.85 39.26
CA PRO A 395 -31.62 4.12 39.31
C PRO A 395 -31.29 5.37 40.15
N LYS A 396 -32.20 6.36 40.15
CA LYS A 396 -32.00 7.65 40.84
C LYS A 396 -32.19 7.54 42.35
N GLU A 397 -33.17 6.80 42.85
CA GLU A 397 -33.36 6.69 44.30
C GLU A 397 -32.37 5.69 44.94
N ALA A 398 -31.87 4.67 44.22
CA ALA A 398 -30.75 3.85 44.68
C ALA A 398 -29.47 4.70 44.89
N ALA A 399 -29.15 5.59 43.93
CA ALA A 399 -28.05 6.54 44.07
C ALA A 399 -28.25 7.52 45.24
N LYS A 400 -29.44 8.12 45.34
CA LYS A 400 -29.80 9.02 46.46
C LYS A 400 -29.71 8.32 47.82
N TYR A 401 -30.08 7.03 47.88
CA TYR A 401 -29.97 6.23 49.09
C TYR A 401 -28.51 6.03 49.51
N PHE A 402 -27.66 5.66 48.55
CA PHE A 402 -26.23 5.44 48.76
C PHE A 402 -25.52 6.70 49.28
N GLU A 403 -25.88 7.87 48.76
CA GLU A 403 -25.29 9.16 49.14
C GLU A 403 -25.89 9.79 50.39
N SER A 404 -26.95 9.21 50.95
CA SER A 404 -27.64 9.78 52.11
C SER A 404 -26.70 9.92 53.32
N LYS A 405 -26.82 11.04 54.06
CA LYS A 405 -26.03 11.30 55.29
C LYS A 405 -26.14 10.16 56.31
N LYS A 406 -27.31 9.50 56.38
CA LYS A 406 -27.57 8.36 57.28
C LYS A 406 -26.72 7.13 56.92
N VAL A 407 -26.68 6.77 55.64
CA VAL A 407 -25.88 5.64 55.13
C VAL A 407 -24.39 5.97 55.25
N ASN A 408 -23.99 7.19 54.92
CA ASN A 408 -22.61 7.66 55.09
C ASN A 408 -22.13 7.62 56.53
N ARG A 409 -22.97 8.00 57.50
CA ARG A 409 -22.63 7.90 58.92
C ARG A 409 -22.51 6.44 59.40
N LYS A 410 -23.35 5.54 58.87
CA LYS A 410 -23.38 4.11 59.27
C LYS A 410 -22.12 3.35 58.85
N TYR A 411 -21.61 3.60 57.66
CA TYR A 411 -20.47 2.87 57.09
C TYR A 411 -19.21 3.74 56.97
N ARG A 412 -19.13 4.82 57.75
CA ARG A 412 -17.90 5.61 57.87
C ARG A 412 -16.85 4.75 58.56
N SER A 413 -15.63 4.68 58.00
CA SER A 413 -14.52 4.06 58.71
C SER A 413 -14.31 4.80 60.02
N ARG A 414 -14.21 4.05 61.12
CA ARG A 414 -13.75 4.65 62.37
C ARG A 414 -12.30 5.07 62.12
N LYS A 415 -11.98 6.34 62.38
CA LYS A 415 -10.58 6.76 62.47
C LYS A 415 -10.00 5.96 63.64
N ASN A 416 -9.03 5.10 63.35
CA ASN A 416 -8.15 4.58 64.38
C ASN A 416 -7.20 5.69 64.82
#